data_AF-A0A9R1MAD5-F1
#
_entry.id   AF-A0A9R1MAD5-F1
#
_cell.length_a   1.000
_cell.length_b   1.000
_cell.length_c   1.000
_cell.angle_alpha   90.00
_cell.angle_beta   90.00
_cell.angle_gamma   90.00
#
_symmetry.space_group_name_H-M   'P 1'
#
loop_
_entity.id
_entity.type
_entity.pdbx_description
1 polymer ?
#
loop_
_entity_poly.entity_id
_entity_poly.type
_entity_poly.pdbx_seq_one_letter_code
_entity_poly.pdbx_strand_id
1 'polypeptide(L)' 'MNGTDAQKPPETCCGPLRDAVKNERACLCALYASPEIFKAFNINVTDALRLSKRCGVTEDVSSCP' A
#
# COMPACT_ATOMS: atom_id res chain seq x y z
N MET A 1 -11.29 9.84 0.48
CA MET A 1 -10.98 9.12 1.74
C MET A 1 -10.44 10.12 2.75
N ASN A 2 -11.08 10.30 3.91
CA ASN A 2 -10.78 11.34 4.92
C ASN A 2 -9.75 10.90 5.99
N GLY A 3 -8.72 10.12 5.63
CA GLY A 3 -7.71 9.70 6.59
C GLY A 3 -6.75 10.85 6.91
N THR A 4 -6.91 11.52 8.05
CA THR A 4 -5.94 12.50 8.54
C THR A 4 -4.65 11.81 8.99
N ASP A 5 -3.49 12.46 8.84
CA ASP A 5 -2.17 11.87 9.13
C ASP A 5 -2.03 11.36 10.58
N ALA A 6 -2.83 11.86 11.52
CA ALA A 6 -2.81 11.49 12.93
C ALA A 6 -3.51 10.16 13.27
N GLN A 7 -4.47 9.69 12.46
CA GLN A 7 -5.23 8.47 12.77
C GLN A 7 -4.66 7.26 12.03
N LYS A 8 -4.02 6.34 12.77
CA LYS A 8 -3.64 5.03 12.22
C LYS A 8 -4.85 4.40 11.51
N PRO A 9 -4.69 3.87 10.28
CA PRO A 9 -5.77 3.17 9.63
C PRO A 9 -6.27 2.01 10.50
N PRO A 10 -7.56 1.66 10.41
CA PRO A 10 -8.11 0.55 11.16
C PRO A 10 -7.45 -0.77 10.76
N GLU A 11 -7.45 -1.75 11.67
CA GLU A 11 -6.90 -3.09 11.41
C GLU A 11 -7.57 -3.79 10.23
N THR A 12 -8.84 -3.47 9.94
CA THR A 12 -9.54 -3.96 8.74
C THR A 12 -8.92 -3.47 7.42
N CYS A 13 -8.15 -2.38 7.46
CA CYS A 13 -7.36 -1.88 6.33
C CYS A 13 -5.91 -2.41 6.41
N CYS A 14 -5.26 -2.29 7.57
CA CYS A 14 -3.85 -2.65 7.69
C CYS A 14 -3.57 -4.15 7.76
N GLY A 15 -4.52 -4.97 8.22
CA GLY A 15 -4.39 -6.43 8.31
C GLY A 15 -4.15 -7.06 6.94
N PRO A 16 -5.09 -6.89 5.99
CA PRO A 16 -4.94 -7.41 4.62
C PRO A 16 -3.69 -6.88 3.92
N LEU A 17 -3.35 -5.60 4.12
CA LEU A 17 -2.15 -5.02 3.50
C LEU A 17 -0.86 -5.67 4.01
N ARG A 18 -0.74 -5.89 5.32
CA ARG A 18 0.41 -6.60 5.90
C ARG A 18 0.47 -8.05 5.44
N ASP A 19 -0.68 -8.70 5.28
CA ASP A 19 -0.76 -10.06 4.78
C ASP A 19 -0.28 -10.14 3.33
N ALA A 20 -0.73 -9.23 2.47
CA ALA A 20 -0.28 -9.14 1.08
C ALA A 20 1.23 -8.88 0.97
N VAL A 21 1.81 -8.04 1.84
CA VAL A 21 3.27 -7.81 1.86
C VAL A 21 4.05 -9.08 2.23
N LYS A 22 3.48 -9.93 3.09
CA LYS A 22 4.12 -11.18 3.55
C LYS A 22 3.94 -12.31 2.54
N ASN A 23 2.72 -12.51 2.05
CA ASN A 23 2.33 -13.70 1.31
C ASN A 23 2.19 -13.45 -0.20
N GLU A 24 1.88 -12.22 -0.59
CA GLU A 24 1.56 -11.85 -1.98
C GLU A 24 2.51 -10.78 -2.53
N ARG A 25 3.75 -10.74 -2.05
CA ARG A 25 4.72 -9.69 -2.37
C ARG A 25 4.88 -9.45 -3.87
N ALA A 26 5.00 -10.52 -4.66
CA ALA A 26 5.15 -10.41 -6.11
C ALA A 26 3.91 -9.77 -6.78
N CYS A 27 2.71 -10.13 -6.32
CA CYS A 27 1.46 -9.52 -6.78
C CYS A 27 1.41 -8.03 -6.44
N LEU A 28 1.77 -7.69 -5.19
CA LEU A 28 1.81 -6.31 -4.73
C LEU A 28 2.82 -5.47 -5.53
N CYS A 29 3.98 -6.04 -5.88
CA CYS A 29 4.97 -5.40 -6.74
C CYS A 29 4.45 -5.16 -8.16
N ALA A 30 3.79 -6.16 -8.77
CA ALA A 30 3.16 -6.00 -10.08
C ALA A 30 2.05 -4.93 -10.07
N LEU A 31 1.32 -4.83 -8.95
CA LEU A 31 0.34 -3.78 -8.73
C LEU A 31 1.00 -2.40 -8.70
N TYR A 32 2.08 -2.22 -7.92
CA TYR A 32 2.85 -0.97 -7.89
C TYR A 32 3.44 -0.58 -9.25
N ALA A 33 3.83 -1.56 -10.06
CA ALA A 33 4.30 -1.36 -11.44
C ALA A 33 3.16 -0.99 -12.43
N SER A 34 1.89 -1.04 -12.00
CA SER A 34 0.71 -0.80 -12.82
C SER A 34 0.00 0.52 -12.43
N PRO A 35 0.51 1.69 -12.86
CA PRO A 35 0.01 3.00 -12.42
C PRO A 35 -1.47 3.26 -12.79
N GLU A 36 -2.00 2.58 -13.81
CA GLU A 36 -3.39 2.75 -14.27
C GLU A 36 -4.43 2.36 -13.21
N ILE A 37 -4.16 1.35 -12.38
CA ILE A 37 -5.08 0.95 -11.31
C ILE A 37 -5.20 2.07 -10.27
N PHE A 38 -4.09 2.70 -9.89
CA PHE A 38 -4.09 3.80 -8.94
C PHE A 38 -4.79 5.04 -9.51
N LYS A 39 -4.60 5.33 -10.80
CA LYS A 39 -5.32 6.41 -11.49
C LYS A 39 -6.83 6.20 -11.44
N ALA A 40 -7.32 4.96 -11.57
CA ALA A 40 -8.75 4.66 -11.46
C ALA A 40 -9.33 5.01 -10.07
N PHE A 41 -8.49 4.99 -9.02
CA PHE A 41 -8.83 5.45 -7.68
C PHE A 41 -8.41 6.90 -7.38
N ASN A 42 -7.95 7.63 -8.40
CA ASN A 42 -7.46 9.00 -8.30
C ASN A 42 -6.33 9.18 -7.27
N ILE A 43 -5.43 8.18 -7.19
CA ILE A 43 -4.21 8.19 -6.36
C ILE A 43 -2.98 7.81 -7.21
N ASN A 44 -1.79 7.98 -6.66
CA ASN A 44 -0.54 7.51 -7.26
C ASN A 44 0.17 6.46 -6.38
N VAL A 45 1.26 5.88 -6.89
CA VAL A 45 2.06 4.88 -6.16
C VAL A 45 2.61 5.46 -4.85
N THR A 46 2.99 6.74 -4.82
CA THR A 46 3.47 7.42 -3.61
C THR A 46 2.39 7.46 -2.51
N ASP A 47 1.13 7.70 -2.87
CA ASP A 47 0.00 7.67 -1.93
C ASP A 47 -0.23 6.26 -1.39
N ALA A 48 -0.13 5.24 -2.24
CA ALA A 48 -0.24 3.83 -1.84
C ALA A 48 0.89 3.43 -0.88
N LEU A 49 2.13 3.81 -1.17
CA LEU A 49 3.27 3.58 -0.29
C LEU A 49 3.16 4.36 1.03
N ARG A 50 2.58 5.57 1.02
CA ARG A 50 2.28 6.33 2.24
C ARG A 50 1.28 5.59 3.12
N LEU A 51 0.26 4.95 2.55
CA LEU A 51 -0.68 4.10 3.30
C LEU A 51 0.04 2.90 3.94
N SER A 52 0.88 2.20 3.18
CA SER A 52 1.69 1.07 3.68
C SER A 52 2.53 1.47 4.89
N LYS A 53 3.21 2.62 4.83
CA LYS A 53 3.99 3.15 5.96
C LYS A 53 3.15 3.44 7.20
N ARG A 54 1.93 3.98 7.03
CA ARG A 54 0.99 4.22 8.14
C ARG A 54 0.49 2.94 8.79
N CYS A 55 0.51 1.82 8.05
CA CYS A 55 0.26 0.47 8.58
C CYS A 55 1.48 -0.21 9.20
N GLY A 56 2.62 0.48 9.32
CA GLY A 56 3.86 -0.07 9.86
C GLY A 56 4.63 -0.99 8.91
N VAL A 57 4.30 -0.95 7.61
CA VAL A 57 5.07 -1.63 6.57
C VAL A 57 6.25 -0.73 6.20
N THR A 58 7.47 -1.22 6.44
CA THR A 58 8.72 -0.51 6.13
C THR A 58 9.26 -0.83 4.74
N GLU A 59 8.86 -1.97 4.18
CA GLU A 59 9.21 -2.40 2.84
C GLU A 59 8.54 -1.50 1.79
N ASP A 60 9.28 -1.15 0.75
CA ASP A 60 8.75 -0.41 -0.40
C ASP A 60 9.09 -1.13 -1.72
N VAL A 61 8.86 -0.46 -2.85
CA VAL A 61 9.09 -1.01 -4.18
C VAL A 61 10.56 -1.38 -4.46
N SER A 62 11.52 -0.88 -3.67
CA SER A 62 12.92 -1.29 -3.77
C SER A 62 13.16 -2.74 -3.31
N SER A 63 12.25 -3.29 -2.50
CA SER A 63 12.27 -4.69 -2.06
C SER A 63 11.55 -5.64 -3.04
N CYS A 64 11.13 -5.14 -4.21
CA CYS A 64 10.53 -5.96 -5.26
C CYS A 64 11.61 -6.69 -6.07
N PRO A 65 11.35 -7.94 -6.50
CA PRO A 65 12.26 -8.71 -7.34
C PRO A 65 12.39 -8.15 -8.76
#